data_AF-A0A9D9DMK4-F1
#
_entry.id   AF-A0A9D9DMK4-F1
#
_cell.length_a   1.000
_cell.length_b   1.000
_cell.length_c   1.000
_cell.angle_alpha   90.00
_cell.angle_beta   90.00
_cell.angle_gamma   90.00
#
_symmetry.space_group_name_H-M   'P 1'
#
loop_
_entity.id
_entity.type
_entity.pdbx_description
1 polymer ?
#
loop_
_entity_poly.entity_id
_entity_poly.type
_entity_poly.pdbx_seq_one_letter_code
_entity_poly.pdbx_strand_id
1 'polypeptide(L)'
;MKILVNCNKDNNKACFHNYSYSTFPGESNIPSSSMVNTRIMYIFQDGSAFTAITGGGTESMSRIFHIIFDTNGYRKPNAYGQDIFSFRYNKGKIYCDDHKSVTGGSVAASDSRDTLLDACKNNPQACSCLIMHDGWEIKDDYPW
;
A
#
# COMPACT_ATOMS: atom_id res chain seq x y z
N MET A 1 -1.85 20.02 3.26
CA MET A 1 -0.96 18.89 3.60
C MET A 1 0.35 19.44 4.18
N LYS A 2 0.70 19.09 5.42
CA LYS A 2 1.94 19.53 6.10
C LYS A 2 2.77 18.31 6.47
N ILE A 3 4.06 18.33 6.13
CA ILE A 3 5.03 17.28 6.49
C ILE A 3 5.45 17.52 7.95
N LEU A 4 5.32 16.50 8.79
CA LEU A 4 5.74 16.53 10.20
C LEU A 4 7.20 16.13 10.35
N VAL A 5 7.64 15.11 9.61
CA VAL A 5 9.02 14.59 9.63
C VAL A 5 9.46 14.26 8.20
N ASN A 6 10.65 14.71 7.82
CA ASN A 6 11.33 14.27 6.60
C ASN A 6 12.47 13.33 6.98
N CYS A 7 12.24 12.03 6.83
CA CYS A 7 13.15 10.99 7.28
C CYS A 7 14.46 10.88 6.47
N ASN A 8 14.60 11.67 5.40
CA ASN A 8 15.89 11.88 4.73
C ASN A 8 16.78 12.94 5.39
N LYS A 9 16.22 13.80 6.26
CA LYS A 9 16.95 14.88 6.93
C LYS A 9 17.01 14.69 8.44
N ASP A 10 15.98 14.08 9.04
CA ASP A 10 15.82 14.00 10.49
C ASP A 10 16.15 12.59 11.03
N ASN A 11 17.44 12.29 11.21
CA ASN A 11 17.90 10.95 11.66
C ASN A 11 17.58 10.62 13.13
N ASN A 12 17.13 11.59 13.93
CA ASN A 12 16.85 11.43 15.36
C ASN A 12 15.37 11.13 15.67
N LYS A 13 14.55 10.85 14.65
CA LYS A 13 13.11 10.56 14.79
C LYS A 13 12.82 9.11 14.41
N ALA A 14 11.67 8.59 14.87
CA ALA A 14 11.17 7.27 14.48
C ALA A 14 10.83 7.27 12.98
N CYS A 15 11.83 6.97 12.16
CA CYS A 15 11.76 6.92 10.69
C CYS A 15 11.72 5.49 10.14
N PHE A 16 11.54 4.55 11.05
CA PHE A 16 11.49 3.13 10.82
C PHE A 16 10.15 2.63 11.34
N HIS A 17 9.36 2.00 10.47
CA HIS A 17 8.05 1.49 10.82
C HIS A 17 7.98 0.00 10.56
N ASN A 18 7.40 -0.70 11.52
CA ASN A 18 7.20 -2.13 11.44
C ASN A 18 5.81 -2.36 10.87
N TYR A 19 5.75 -2.62 9.58
CA TYR A 19 4.52 -3.09 8.96
C TYR A 19 4.27 -4.53 9.39
N SER A 20 3.14 -4.75 10.07
CA SER A 20 2.56 -6.07 10.26
C SER A 20 1.40 -6.16 9.28
N TYR A 21 1.34 -7.23 8.51
CA TYR A 21 0.20 -7.47 7.64
C TYR A 21 -0.24 -8.92 7.69
N SER A 22 -1.54 -9.10 7.49
CA SER A 22 -2.22 -10.38 7.41
C SER A 22 -2.76 -10.54 5.99
N THR A 23 -2.57 -11.71 5.37
CA THR A 23 -3.29 -12.08 4.13
C THR A 23 -4.62 -12.73 4.50
N PHE A 24 -5.72 -12.21 3.99
CA PHE A 24 -7.12 -12.63 4.25
C PHE A 24 -7.64 -13.62 3.16
N PRO A 25 -8.64 -14.52 3.38
CA PRO A 25 -9.51 -14.70 4.55
C PRO A 25 -9.08 -15.81 5.52
N GLY A 26 -8.85 -15.45 6.78
CA GLY A 26 -8.84 -16.40 7.90
C GLY A 26 -7.59 -17.29 7.99
N GLU A 27 -6.85 -17.09 9.08
CA GLU A 27 -5.76 -17.93 9.62
C GLU A 27 -4.33 -17.77 9.07
N SER A 28 -3.56 -16.96 9.81
CA SER A 28 -2.53 -17.43 10.76
C SER A 28 -1.46 -18.44 10.30
N ASN A 29 -1.22 -18.68 9.01
CA ASN A 29 -0.20 -19.66 8.57
C ASN A 29 0.68 -19.19 7.40
N ILE A 30 0.89 -17.88 7.26
CA ILE A 30 2.13 -17.36 6.64
C ILE A 30 2.87 -16.65 7.77
N PRO A 31 4.09 -17.05 8.15
CA PRO A 31 4.74 -16.61 9.37
C PRO A 31 4.93 -15.11 9.34
N SER A 32 3.98 -14.35 9.89
CA SER A 32 4.02 -12.88 10.03
C SER A 32 4.93 -12.26 8.97
N SER A 33 4.64 -12.47 7.67
CA SER A 33 5.67 -12.49 6.63
C SER A 33 6.51 -11.23 6.68
N SER A 34 7.64 -11.34 7.37
CA SER A 34 8.50 -10.25 7.83
C SER A 34 7.75 -9.08 8.47
N MET A 35 8.00 -8.78 9.76
CA MET A 35 8.05 -7.37 10.15
C MET A 35 9.09 -6.71 9.24
N VAL A 36 8.64 -6.12 8.12
CA VAL A 36 9.53 -5.40 7.23
C VAL A 36 9.74 -4.08 7.92
N ASN A 37 10.88 -3.96 8.61
CA ASN A 37 11.34 -2.65 9.02
C ASN A 37 11.68 -1.88 7.75
N THR A 38 10.77 -1.01 7.34
CA THR A 38 10.97 -0.16 6.18
C THR A 38 11.15 1.27 6.62
N ARG A 39 11.95 1.98 5.83
CA ARG A 39 12.21 3.39 6.05
C ARG A 39 11.02 4.19 5.57
N ILE A 40 10.28 4.80 6.50
CA ILE A 40 9.29 5.82 6.14
C ILE A 40 10.03 6.98 5.49
N MET A 41 9.50 7.51 4.39
CA MET A 41 10.05 8.72 3.78
C MET A 41 9.45 9.98 4.41
N TYR A 42 8.12 9.99 4.56
CA TYR A 42 7.38 11.13 5.10
C TYR A 42 6.31 10.69 6.09
N ILE A 43 6.21 11.42 7.20
CA ILE A 43 5.11 11.34 8.16
C ILE A 43 4.34 12.65 8.07
N PHE A 44 3.04 12.56 7.87
CA PHE A 44 2.14 13.72 7.78
C PHE A 44 1.61 14.11 9.15
N GLN A 45 1.09 15.33 9.26
CA GLN A 45 0.57 15.86 10.52
C GLN A 45 -0.63 15.07 11.08
N ASP A 46 -1.43 14.45 10.20
CA ASP A 46 -2.56 13.60 10.59
C ASP A 46 -2.13 12.20 11.07
N GLY A 47 -0.83 11.91 11.05
CA GLY A 47 -0.25 10.63 11.46
C GLY A 47 -0.08 9.63 10.32
N SER A 48 -0.64 9.89 9.13
CA SER A 48 -0.41 9.03 7.96
C SER A 48 1.05 9.06 7.52
N ALA A 49 1.48 8.01 6.82
CA ALA A 49 2.87 7.84 6.43
C ALA A 49 2.98 7.29 5.00
N PHE A 50 4.05 7.70 4.32
CA PHE A 50 4.38 7.22 2.99
C PHE A 50 5.80 6.65 2.96
N THR A 51 5.92 5.49 2.34
CA THR A 51 7.17 4.80 2.04
C THR A 51 7.28 4.61 0.53
N ALA A 52 8.47 4.78 -0.04
CA ALA A 52 8.74 4.30 -1.39
C ALA A 52 10.07 3.56 -1.49
N ILE A 53 10.06 2.47 -2.23
CA ILE A 53 11.24 1.67 -2.55
C ILE A 53 11.42 1.59 -4.07
N THR A 54 12.67 1.62 -4.51
CA THR A 54 13.05 1.40 -5.91
C THR A 54 13.48 -0.06 -6.08
N GLY A 55 12.94 -0.78 -7.05
CA GLY A 55 13.32 -2.17 -7.32
C GLY A 55 12.23 -2.97 -8.01
N GLY A 56 12.45 -4.28 -8.22
CA GLY A 56 11.39 -5.21 -8.62
C GLY A 56 11.32 -5.65 -10.09
N GLY A 57 12.37 -5.47 -10.89
CA GLY A 57 12.39 -6.05 -12.25
C GLY A 57 13.77 -6.18 -12.88
N THR A 58 13.88 -7.06 -13.88
CA THR A 58 15.07 -7.20 -14.73
C THR A 58 15.38 -5.87 -15.42
N GLU A 59 16.63 -5.69 -15.88
CA GLU A 59 17.35 -4.44 -16.18
C GLU A 59 16.60 -3.30 -16.93
N SER A 60 15.41 -3.55 -17.51
CA SER A 60 14.55 -2.56 -18.17
C SER A 60 13.40 -2.01 -17.29
N MET A 61 13.17 -2.52 -16.08
CA MET A 61 12.09 -2.09 -15.15
C MET A 61 12.59 -1.25 -13.94
N SER A 62 13.87 -0.87 -13.89
CA SER A 62 14.49 -0.20 -12.72
C SER A 62 14.02 1.23 -12.40
N ARG A 63 12.96 1.73 -13.05
CA ARG A 63 12.42 3.09 -12.87
C ARG A 63 11.04 3.14 -12.22
N ILE A 64 10.55 2.01 -11.72
CA ILE A 64 9.28 1.94 -10.97
C ILE A 64 9.56 2.16 -9.49
N PHE A 65 8.83 3.08 -8.89
CA PHE A 65 8.79 3.22 -7.44
C PHE A 65 7.59 2.43 -6.92
N HIS A 66 7.83 1.49 -6.01
CA HIS A 66 6.76 0.88 -5.24
C HIS A 66 6.48 1.78 -4.05
N ILE A 67 5.24 2.22 -3.94
CA ILE A 67 4.73 3.13 -2.94
C ILE A 67 3.87 2.33 -1.97
N ILE A 68 4.06 2.55 -0.68
CA ILE A 68 3.14 2.11 0.36
C ILE A 68 2.67 3.35 1.10
N PHE A 69 1.36 3.54 1.13
CA PHE A 69 0.70 4.58 1.90
C PHE A 69 -0.05 3.94 3.06
N ASP A 70 0.15 4.49 4.25
CA ASP A 70 -0.49 4.04 5.49
C ASP A 70 -1.28 5.20 6.08
N THR A 71 -2.62 5.10 6.04
CA THR A 71 -3.52 6.15 6.55
C THR A 71 -3.54 6.20 8.08
N ASN A 72 -3.20 5.10 8.75
CA ASN A 72 -3.27 4.96 10.20
C ASN A 72 -1.92 5.27 10.87
N GLY A 73 -0.82 5.01 10.16
CA GLY A 73 0.55 5.31 10.55
C GLY A 73 1.00 4.47 11.74
N TYR A 74 1.42 5.11 12.84
CA TYR A 74 1.84 4.40 14.05
C TYR A 74 0.68 3.89 14.93
N ARG A 75 -0.56 4.28 14.63
CA ARG A 75 -1.75 3.82 15.34
C ARG A 75 -2.04 2.40 14.88
N LYS A 76 -1.74 1.41 15.72
CA LYS A 76 -1.98 -0.02 15.43
C LYS A 76 -3.42 -0.42 15.77
N PRO A 77 -3.94 -1.54 15.21
CA PRO A 77 -3.32 -2.39 14.17
C PRO A 77 -3.39 -1.74 12.78
N ASN A 78 -2.42 -2.10 11.92
CA ASN A 78 -2.46 -1.74 10.50
C ASN A 78 -2.71 -3.02 9.68
N ALA A 79 -3.46 -2.90 8.59
CA ALA A 79 -3.83 -3.99 7.69
C ALA A 79 -3.87 -3.52 6.23
N TYR A 80 -3.34 -4.35 5.32
CA TYR A 80 -3.51 -4.10 3.88
C TYR A 80 -4.98 -4.07 3.52
N GLY A 81 -5.31 -3.21 2.55
CA GLY A 81 -6.67 -3.00 2.07
C GLY A 81 -7.52 -2.10 2.96
N GLN A 82 -7.21 -2.00 4.26
CA GLN A 82 -7.96 -1.17 5.21
C GLN A 82 -7.28 0.18 5.44
N ASP A 83 -6.03 0.16 5.88
CA ASP A 83 -5.25 1.37 6.12
C ASP A 83 -3.90 1.38 5.41
N ILE A 84 -3.40 0.21 4.95
CA ILE A 84 -2.22 0.11 4.11
C ILE A 84 -2.62 -0.13 2.65
N PHE A 85 -2.15 0.74 1.76
CA PHE A 85 -2.37 0.66 0.31
C PHE A 85 -1.06 0.72 -0.45
N SER A 86 -0.85 -0.21 -1.38
CA SER A 86 0.31 -0.19 -2.27
C SER A 86 -0.03 0.37 -3.65
N PHE A 87 0.92 1.12 -4.22
CA PHE A 87 0.82 1.72 -5.54
C PHE A 87 2.16 1.60 -6.25
N ARG A 88 2.15 1.80 -7.57
CA ARG A 88 3.37 1.93 -8.37
C ARG A 88 3.41 3.30 -9.01
N TYR A 89 4.56 3.95 -8.99
CA TYR A 89 4.78 5.19 -9.72
C TYR A 89 5.79 4.95 -10.84
N ASN A 90 5.40 5.33 -12.06
CA ASN A 90 6.24 5.21 -13.25
C ASN A 90 5.93 6.36 -14.22
N LYS A 91 6.97 7.00 -14.76
CA LYS A 91 6.86 8.07 -15.78
C LYS A 91 5.80 9.15 -15.47
N GLY A 92 5.74 9.64 -14.23
CA GLY A 92 4.82 10.72 -13.84
C GLY A 92 3.39 10.27 -13.51
N LYS A 93 3.12 8.95 -13.50
CA LYS A 93 1.79 8.40 -13.25
C LYS A 93 1.83 7.42 -12.09
N ILE A 94 0.77 7.46 -11.27
CA ILE A 94 0.50 6.46 -10.24
C ILE A 94 -0.42 5.40 -10.84
N TYR A 95 -0.11 4.14 -10.53
CA TYR A 95 -0.85 2.96 -10.90
C TYR A 95 -1.21 2.22 -9.62
N CYS A 96 -2.37 1.58 -9.59
CA CYS A 96 -2.67 0.65 -8.52
C CYS A 96 -1.73 -0.55 -8.58
N ASP A 97 -1.52 -1.19 -7.45
CA ASP A 97 -0.64 -2.34 -7.36
C ASP A 97 -1.43 -3.63 -7.65
N ASP A 98 -1.23 -4.16 -8.85
CA ASP A 98 -2.03 -5.24 -9.42
C ASP A 98 -1.31 -6.60 -9.43
N HIS A 99 -0.24 -6.79 -8.63
CA HIS A 99 0.75 -7.89 -8.73
C HIS A 99 0.20 -9.24 -9.24
N LYS A 100 0.13 -9.36 -10.57
CA LYS A 100 -0.51 -10.47 -11.29
C LYS A 100 0.19 -11.80 -11.03
N SER A 101 1.50 -11.76 -10.78
CA SER A 101 2.33 -12.95 -10.58
C SER A 101 2.33 -13.50 -9.15
N VAL A 102 1.87 -12.73 -8.15
CA VAL A 102 1.93 -13.14 -6.73
C VAL A 102 0.55 -13.54 -6.19
N THR A 103 -0.53 -13.06 -6.80
CA THR A 103 -1.89 -13.18 -6.24
C THR A 103 -2.94 -13.79 -7.17
N GLY A 104 -2.61 -14.08 -8.44
CA GLY A 104 -3.54 -14.67 -9.40
C GLY A 104 -4.69 -13.76 -9.86
N GLY A 105 -4.87 -12.57 -9.29
CA GLY A 105 -5.93 -11.61 -9.63
C GLY A 105 -5.43 -10.52 -10.58
N SER A 106 -6.01 -10.44 -11.77
CA SER A 106 -5.63 -9.48 -12.82
C SER A 106 -6.61 -8.32 -12.89
N VAL A 107 -6.57 -7.39 -11.94
CA VAL A 107 -7.40 -6.18 -12.01
C VAL A 107 -6.61 -4.92 -12.37
N ALA A 108 -7.24 -4.00 -13.07
CA ALA A 108 -6.74 -2.66 -13.35
C ALA A 108 -7.75 -1.62 -12.88
N ALA A 109 -7.31 -0.43 -12.47
CA ALA A 109 -8.22 0.64 -12.02
C ALA A 109 -9.30 1.05 -13.07
N SER A 110 -9.12 0.68 -14.34
CA SER A 110 -10.10 0.86 -15.41
C SER A 110 -11.21 -0.20 -15.47
N ASP A 111 -11.10 -1.28 -14.72
CA ASP A 111 -12.11 -2.34 -14.66
C ASP A 111 -13.39 -1.83 -13.99
N SER A 112 -14.48 -2.59 -14.12
CA SER A 112 -15.73 -2.24 -13.44
C SER A 112 -15.54 -2.23 -11.93
N ARG A 113 -16.21 -1.30 -11.26
CA ARG A 113 -16.17 -1.19 -9.79
C ARG A 113 -16.51 -2.51 -9.10
N ASP A 114 -17.48 -3.27 -9.60
CA ASP A 114 -17.87 -4.58 -9.03
C ASP A 114 -16.72 -5.59 -9.10
N THR A 115 -15.98 -5.64 -10.21
CA THR A 115 -14.78 -6.47 -10.36
C THR A 115 -13.71 -6.06 -9.37
N LEU A 116 -13.51 -4.74 -9.19
CA LEU A 116 -12.52 -4.20 -8.26
C LEU A 116 -12.90 -4.46 -6.80
N LEU A 117 -14.18 -4.38 -6.47
CA LEU A 117 -14.71 -4.67 -5.15
C LEU A 117 -14.56 -6.16 -4.81
N ASP A 118 -14.90 -7.05 -5.74
CA ASP A 118 -14.68 -8.49 -5.57
C ASP A 118 -13.18 -8.82 -5.43
N ALA A 119 -12.33 -8.21 -6.25
CA ALA A 119 -10.89 -8.39 -6.13
C ALA A 119 -10.35 -7.88 -4.79
N CYS A 120 -10.80 -6.71 -4.32
CA CYS A 120 -10.43 -6.15 -3.02
C CYS A 120 -10.83 -7.08 -1.87
N LYS A 121 -12.03 -7.70 -1.91
CA LYS A 121 -12.49 -8.68 -0.90
C LYS A 121 -11.58 -9.91 -0.80
N ASN A 122 -11.10 -10.39 -1.95
CA ASN A 122 -10.30 -11.61 -2.03
C ASN A 122 -8.78 -11.34 -1.91
N ASN A 123 -8.33 -10.12 -2.18
CA ASN A 123 -6.93 -9.72 -2.20
C ASN A 123 -6.81 -8.25 -1.73
N PRO A 124 -6.39 -8.00 -0.48
CA PRO A 124 -6.31 -6.65 0.07
C PRO A 124 -5.43 -5.66 -0.71
N GLN A 125 -4.42 -6.14 -1.44
CA GLN A 125 -3.59 -5.31 -2.31
C GLN A 125 -4.39 -4.71 -3.49
N ALA A 126 -5.41 -5.42 -3.98
CA ALA A 126 -6.26 -4.97 -5.08
C ALA A 126 -7.17 -3.80 -4.68
N CYS A 127 -7.35 -3.52 -3.39
CA CYS A 127 -8.09 -2.35 -2.92
C CYS A 127 -7.48 -1.02 -3.36
N SER A 128 -6.18 -1.00 -3.66
CA SER A 128 -5.54 0.16 -4.29
C SER A 128 -6.19 0.53 -5.63
N CYS A 129 -6.60 -0.47 -6.44
CA CYS A 129 -7.32 -0.24 -7.69
C CYS A 129 -8.74 0.27 -7.45
N LEU A 130 -9.44 -0.28 -6.45
CA LEU A 130 -10.78 0.16 -6.08
C LEU A 130 -10.79 1.62 -5.59
N ILE A 131 -9.87 2.02 -4.71
CA ILE A 131 -9.76 3.42 -4.23
C ILE A 131 -9.44 4.38 -5.35
N MET A 132 -8.52 4.00 -6.25
CA MET A 132 -8.22 4.84 -7.41
C MET A 132 -9.44 5.01 -8.33
N HIS A 133 -10.23 3.94 -8.51
CA HIS A 133 -11.48 3.98 -9.27
C HIS A 133 -12.55 4.84 -8.58
N ASP A 134 -12.64 4.76 -7.26
CA ASP A 134 -13.55 5.54 -6.41
C ASP A 134 -13.08 6.98 -6.15
N GLY A 135 -12.09 7.47 -6.90
CA GLY A 135 -11.65 8.87 -6.81
C GLY A 135 -10.91 9.20 -5.51
N TRP A 136 -10.22 8.22 -4.92
CA TRP A 136 -9.50 8.30 -3.65
C TRP A 136 -10.39 8.37 -2.40
N GLU A 137 -11.64 7.95 -2.52
CA GLU A 137 -12.58 7.81 -1.41
C GLU A 137 -12.67 6.34 -0.95
N ILE A 138 -12.60 6.10 0.36
CA ILE A 138 -12.88 4.79 0.97
C ILE A 138 -14.37 4.79 1.32
N LYS A 139 -15.17 4.05 0.56
CA LYS A 139 -16.63 3.98 0.73
C LYS A 139 -17.00 2.93 1.80
N ASP A 140 -18.24 2.99 2.28
CA ASP A 140 -18.74 2.12 3.36
C ASP A 140 -18.80 0.63 2.98
N ASP A 141 -18.78 0.29 1.68
CA ASP A 141 -18.87 -1.09 1.19
C ASP A 141 -17.51 -1.76 1.01
N TYR A 142 -16.44 -1.11 1.46
CA TYR A 142 -15.12 -1.71 1.50
C TYR A 142 -15.10 -2.90 2.45
N PRO A 143 -14.26 -3.93 2.21
CA PRO A 143 -14.38 -5.20 2.93
C PRO A 143 -13.99 -5.17 4.42
N TRP A 144 -13.56 -4.02 4.97
CA TRP A 144 -12.94 -3.86 6.30
C TRP A 144 -13.23 -2.50 6.92
#